data_AF-A0A1F6UQF7-F1
#
_entry.id   AF-A0A1F6UQF7-F1
#
_cell.length_a   1.000
_cell.length_b   1.000
_cell.length_c   1.000
_cell.angle_alpha   90.00
_cell.angle_beta   90.00
_cell.angle_gamma   90.00
#
_symmetry.space_group_name_H-M   'P 1'
#
loop_
_entity.id
_entity.type
_entity.pdbx_description
1 polymer ?
#
loop_
_entity_poly.entity_id
_entity_poly.type
_entity_poly.pdbx_seq_one_letter_code
_entity_poly.pdbx_strand_id
1 'polypeptide(L)'
;MAEGFRFEDDIQKTEGKETMRPEEIPDHIKDVQDSVIEEILTCVECSRNYRLIRRELDFYRKILIPIPRKCWNCRFTERIVRRGPYKFWNRTCAKCQKEITTNYSPERPEIVYCERCYQQEVY
;
A
#
# COMPACT_ATOMS: atom_id res chain seq x y z
N MET A 1 -1.09 -25.83 -18.70
CA MET A 1 -2.39 -25.70 -18.02
C MET A 1 -3.13 -27.02 -18.23
N ALA A 2 -2.77 -28.07 -17.48
CA ALA A 2 -3.25 -29.45 -17.71
C ALA A 2 -3.99 -30.04 -16.50
N GLU A 3 -4.14 -29.27 -15.43
CA GLU A 3 -4.95 -29.63 -14.26
C GLU A 3 -5.88 -28.45 -14.03
N GLY A 4 -7.19 -28.68 -14.14
CA GLY A 4 -8.25 -27.66 -14.22
C GLY A 4 -8.50 -26.87 -12.93
N PHE A 5 -7.44 -26.42 -12.27
CA PHE A 5 -7.54 -25.46 -11.17
C PHE A 5 -8.12 -24.16 -11.71
N ARG A 6 -9.30 -23.81 -11.21
CA ARG A 6 -9.92 -22.51 -11.48
C ARG A 6 -9.19 -21.49 -10.62
N PHE A 7 -8.72 -20.41 -11.25
CA PHE A 7 -8.35 -19.23 -10.50
C PHE A 7 -9.62 -18.72 -9.81
N GLU A 8 -9.57 -18.54 -8.50
CA GLU A 8 -10.70 -18.01 -7.75
C GLU A 8 -10.48 -16.51 -7.53
N ASP A 9 -11.27 -15.71 -8.23
CA ASP A 9 -11.21 -14.26 -8.17
C ASP A 9 -11.77 -13.71 -6.84
N ASP A 10 -12.65 -14.46 -6.16
CA ASP A 10 -13.30 -14.01 -4.93
C ASP A 10 -12.53 -14.47 -3.68
N ILE A 11 -11.67 -13.57 -3.19
CA ILE A 11 -10.89 -13.81 -1.99
C ILE A 11 -11.84 -13.77 -0.78
N GLN A 12 -11.97 -14.92 -0.11
CA GLN A 12 -12.72 -15.05 1.15
C GLN A 12 -12.42 -13.88 2.11
N LYS A 13 -13.47 -13.13 2.45
CA LYS A 13 -13.45 -11.99 3.35
C LYS A 13 -14.52 -12.18 4.44
N THR A 14 -14.18 -11.81 5.66
CA THR A 14 -15.14 -11.69 6.76
C THR A 14 -15.61 -10.26 6.80
N GLU A 15 -16.92 -10.05 6.86
CA GLU A 15 -17.58 -8.74 6.90
C GLU A 15 -18.66 -8.75 7.99
N GLY A 16 -19.01 -7.57 8.52
CA GLY A 16 -20.12 -7.37 9.45
C GLY A 16 -19.89 -7.87 10.88
N LYS A 17 -18.64 -8.15 11.27
CA LYS A 17 -18.28 -8.58 12.63
C LYS A 17 -17.45 -7.55 13.38
N GLU A 18 -17.48 -6.30 12.94
CA GLU A 18 -16.71 -5.23 13.56
C GLU A 18 -17.22 -4.83 14.94
N THR A 19 -16.27 -4.52 15.81
CA THR A 19 -16.53 -3.98 17.14
C THR A 19 -16.08 -2.53 17.25
N MET A 20 -15.10 -2.12 16.43
CA MET A 20 -14.58 -0.75 16.38
C MET A 20 -14.62 -0.25 14.94
N ARG A 21 -15.19 0.95 14.76
CA ARG A 21 -15.26 1.61 13.45
C ARG A 21 -13.95 2.36 13.15
N PRO A 22 -13.62 2.55 11.85
CA PRO A 22 -12.42 3.27 11.47
C PRO A 22 -12.34 4.68 12.09
N GLU A 23 -13.46 5.39 12.24
CA GLU A 23 -13.50 6.77 12.75
C GLU A 23 -13.10 6.87 14.22
N GLU A 24 -13.26 5.78 14.99
CA GLU A 24 -12.97 5.71 16.42
C GLU A 24 -11.46 5.50 16.69
N ILE A 25 -10.68 5.22 15.64
CA ILE A 25 -9.23 5.06 15.72
C ILE A 25 -8.58 6.45 15.84
N PRO A 26 -7.83 6.73 16.92
CA PRO A 26 -7.07 7.97 17.07
C PRO A 26 -6.02 8.13 15.96
N ASP A 27 -5.78 9.37 15.54
CA ASP A 27 -4.78 9.67 14.53
C ASP A 27 -3.34 9.51 15.04
N HIS A 28 -3.12 9.69 16.35
CA HIS A 28 -1.80 9.61 16.94
C HIS A 28 -1.60 8.30 17.72
N ILE A 29 -0.50 7.60 17.43
CA ILE A 29 -0.23 6.25 17.97
C ILE A 29 -0.12 6.18 19.50
N LYS A 30 0.22 7.30 20.16
CA LYS A 30 0.29 7.39 21.63
C LYS A 30 -1.08 7.34 22.30
N ASP A 31 -2.14 7.72 21.57
CA ASP A 31 -3.51 7.75 22.10
C ASP A 31 -4.21 6.39 21.91
N VAL A 32 -3.58 5.47 21.17
CA VAL A 32 -4.09 4.13 20.92
C VAL A 32 -3.80 3.23 22.12
N GLN A 33 -4.85 2.69 22.74
CA GLN A 33 -4.77 1.75 23.86
C GLN A 33 -4.45 0.32 23.40
N ASP A 34 -3.94 -0.52 24.30
CA ASP A 34 -3.61 -1.93 24.02
C ASP A 34 -4.86 -2.78 23.74
N SER A 35 -6.03 -2.35 24.21
CA SER A 35 -7.33 -3.00 23.99
C SER A 35 -7.68 -3.15 22.51
N VAL A 36 -7.11 -2.33 21.62
CA VAL A 36 -7.32 -2.43 20.15
C VAL A 36 -6.97 -3.80 19.56
N ILE A 37 -6.18 -4.62 20.26
CA ILE A 37 -5.80 -5.98 19.85
C ILE A 37 -6.97 -6.98 20.00
N GLU A 38 -7.91 -6.68 20.90
CA GLU A 38 -9.11 -7.48 21.15
C GLU A 38 -10.26 -7.09 20.21
N GLU A 39 -10.22 -5.86 19.69
CA GLU A 39 -11.20 -5.32 18.76
C GLU A 39 -11.07 -5.88 17.34
N ILE A 40 -12.19 -5.92 16.63
CA ILE A 40 -12.29 -6.27 15.21
C ILE A 40 -12.47 -4.97 14.43
N LEU A 41 -11.46 -4.63 13.64
CA LEU A 41 -11.39 -3.42 12.82
C LEU A 41 -11.97 -3.66 11.42
N THR A 42 -12.55 -2.62 10.82
CA THR A 42 -13.06 -2.65 9.44
C THR A 42 -12.14 -1.91 8.48
N CYS A 43 -11.92 -2.47 7.29
CA CYS A 43 -11.20 -1.78 6.23
C CYS A 43 -12.06 -0.69 5.58
N VAL A 44 -11.54 0.54 5.48
CA VAL A 44 -12.22 1.67 4.83
C VAL A 44 -12.53 1.42 3.34
N GLU A 45 -11.74 0.58 2.67
CA GLU A 45 -11.83 0.42 1.20
C GLU A 45 -12.63 -0.81 0.76
N CYS A 46 -12.50 -1.94 1.48
CA CYS A 46 -13.09 -3.21 1.06
C CYS A 46 -14.02 -3.84 2.10
N SER A 47 -14.32 -3.13 3.19
CA SER A 47 -15.19 -3.58 4.31
C SER A 47 -14.78 -4.87 5.01
N ARG A 48 -13.64 -5.46 4.62
CA ARG A 48 -13.07 -6.65 5.26
C ARG A 48 -12.70 -6.36 6.71
N ASN A 49 -13.13 -7.23 7.61
CA ASN A 49 -12.71 -7.22 8.99
C ASN A 49 -11.27 -7.75 9.14
N TYR A 50 -10.49 -7.12 10.02
CA TYR A 50 -9.14 -7.54 10.37
C TYR A 50 -8.84 -7.22 11.84
N ARG A 51 -7.78 -7.83 12.37
CA ARG A 51 -7.33 -7.63 13.75
C ARG A 51 -5.83 -7.38 13.77
N LEU A 52 -5.39 -6.52 14.68
CA LEU A 52 -3.97 -6.29 14.92
C LEU A 52 -3.44 -7.29 15.93
N ILE A 53 -2.21 -7.76 15.74
CA ILE A 53 -1.50 -8.53 16.76
C ILE A 53 -0.63 -7.63 17.63
N ARG A 54 -0.29 -8.10 18.84
CA ARG A 54 0.58 -7.36 19.77
C ARG A 54 1.88 -6.86 19.13
N ARG A 55 2.55 -7.73 18.37
CA ARG A 55 3.80 -7.40 17.66
C ARG A 55 3.64 -6.27 16.64
N GLU A 56 2.49 -6.17 15.99
CA GLU A 56 2.21 -5.09 15.04
C GLU A 56 2.00 -3.77 15.78
N LEU A 57 1.22 -3.78 16.87
CA LEU A 57 1.01 -2.58 17.70
C LEU A 57 2.33 -2.05 18.27
N ASP A 58 3.16 -2.94 18.83
CA ASP A 58 4.48 -2.58 19.36
C ASP A 58 5.40 -2.03 18.26
N PHE A 59 5.33 -2.60 17.05
CA PHE A 59 6.07 -2.08 15.89
C PHE A 59 5.64 -0.65 15.55
N TYR A 60 4.33 -0.39 15.41
CA TYR A 60 3.80 0.94 15.08
C TYR A 60 4.20 1.99 16.12
N ARG A 61 4.16 1.63 17.41
CA ARG A 61 4.62 2.51 18.51
C ARG A 61 6.11 2.81 18.43
N LYS A 62 6.94 1.79 18.18
CA LYS A 62 8.41 1.96 18.13
C LYS A 62 8.84 2.93 17.04
N ILE A 63 8.16 2.91 15.89
CA ILE A 63 8.48 3.78 14.75
C ILE A 63 7.62 5.06 14.70
N LEU A 64 6.78 5.28 15.72
CA LEU A 64 5.91 6.45 15.86
C LEU A 64 4.99 6.70 14.66
N ILE A 65 4.38 5.63 14.11
CA ILE A 65 3.37 5.76 13.04
C ILE A 65 1.99 5.29 13.51
N PRO A 66 0.90 5.87 12.98
CA PRO A 66 -0.45 5.43 13.31
C PRO A 66 -0.71 4.00 12.84
N ILE A 67 -1.68 3.35 13.50
CA ILE A 67 -2.18 2.05 13.05
C ILE A 67 -2.91 2.21 11.70
N PRO A 68 -2.84 1.21 10.81
CA PRO A 68 -3.47 1.32 9.49
C PRO A 68 -4.99 1.28 9.60
N ARG A 69 -5.69 2.14 8.85
CA ARG A 69 -7.15 2.08 8.65
C ARG A 69 -7.56 1.12 7.51
N LYS A 70 -6.58 0.69 6.71
CA LYS A 70 -6.75 -0.27 5.60
C LYS A 70 -6.23 -1.64 6.00
N CYS A 71 -6.93 -2.69 5.59
CA CYS A 71 -6.48 -4.06 5.81
C CYS A 71 -5.18 -4.35 5.04
N TRP A 72 -4.51 -5.45 5.41
CA TRP A 72 -3.26 -5.88 4.79
C TRP A 72 -3.39 -6.06 3.26
N ASN A 73 -4.48 -6.65 2.78
CA ASN A 73 -4.71 -6.87 1.35
C ASN A 73 -4.75 -5.54 0.57
N CYS A 74 -5.54 -4.56 1.02
CA CYS A 74 -5.62 -3.26 0.34
C CYS A 74 -4.26 -2.56 0.34
N ARG A 75 -3.56 -2.53 1.48
CA ARG A 75 -2.21 -1.94 1.56
C ARG A 75 -1.21 -2.64 0.65
N PHE A 76 -1.30 -3.97 0.56
CA PHE A 76 -0.46 -4.76 -0.31
C PHE A 76 -0.75 -4.44 -1.78
N THR A 77 -2.02 -4.41 -2.19
CA THR A 77 -2.43 -4.04 -3.55
C THR A 77 -1.95 -2.64 -3.90
N GLU A 78 -2.14 -1.64 -3.03
CA GLU A 78 -1.61 -0.27 -3.23
C GLU A 78 -0.10 -0.26 -3.42
N ARG A 79 0.65 -1.06 -2.64
CA ARG A 79 2.10 -1.19 -2.79
C ARG A 79 2.47 -1.77 -4.15
N ILE A 80 1.76 -2.78 -4.63
CA ILE A 80 2.00 -3.39 -5.94
C ILE A 80 1.70 -2.39 -7.06
N VAL A 81 0.58 -1.65 -6.97
CA VAL A 81 0.23 -0.60 -7.93
C VAL A 81 1.30 0.50 -7.95
N ARG A 82 1.78 0.96 -6.79
CA ARG A 82 2.82 1.99 -6.68
C ARG A 82 4.17 1.55 -7.22
N ARG A 83 4.54 0.27 -7.06
CA ARG A 83 5.77 -0.29 -7.68
C ARG A 83 5.71 -0.22 -9.20
N GLY A 84 4.51 -0.17 -9.76
CA GLY A 84 4.29 -0.20 -11.19
C GLY A 84 4.38 -1.61 -11.76
N PRO A 85 4.04 -1.75 -13.04
CA PRO A 85 4.01 -3.03 -13.72
C PRO A 85 5.42 -3.57 -13.96
N TYR A 86 5.55 -4.88 -14.08
CA TYR A 86 6.78 -5.56 -14.52
C TYR A 86 6.96 -5.45 -16.04
N LYS A 87 6.96 -4.22 -16.55
CA LYS A 87 7.21 -3.89 -17.94
C LYS A 87 8.10 -2.68 -18.01
N PHE A 88 9.09 -2.72 -18.88
CA PHE A 88 9.97 -1.59 -19.15
C PHE A 88 9.57 -0.93 -20.48
N TRP A 89 9.70 0.38 -20.51
CA TRP A 89 9.50 1.22 -21.69
C TRP A 89 10.73 2.09 -21.91
N ASN A 90 11.00 2.38 -23.18
CA ASN A 90 11.96 3.39 -23.55
C ASN A 90 11.27 4.76 -23.49
N ARG A 91 11.88 5.70 -22.76
CA ARG A 91 11.47 7.09 -22.66
C ARG A 91 12.68 7.99 -22.87
N THR A 92 12.45 9.27 -23.09
CA THR A 92 13.49 10.29 -23.08
C THR A 92 13.47 11.03 -21.75
N CYS A 93 14.65 11.38 -21.25
CA CYS A 93 14.78 12.24 -20.08
C CYS A 93 14.21 13.63 -20.41
N ALA A 94 13.30 14.13 -19.57
CA ALA A 94 12.68 15.43 -19.82
C ALA A 94 13.66 16.62 -19.85
N LYS A 95 14.83 16.52 -19.18
CA LYS A 95 15.83 17.60 -19.09
C LYS A 95 16.90 17.52 -20.18
N CYS A 96 17.56 16.38 -20.33
CA CYS A 96 18.69 16.22 -21.26
C CYS A 96 18.36 15.43 -22.54
N GLN A 97 17.10 15.00 -22.71
CA GLN A 97 16.62 14.23 -23.87
C GLN A 97 17.35 12.90 -24.13
N LYS A 98 18.18 12.43 -23.19
CA LYS A 98 18.84 11.13 -23.27
C LYS A 98 17.81 10.00 -23.19
N GLU A 99 18.01 8.95 -23.98
CA GLU A 99 17.23 7.71 -23.88
C GLU A 99 17.44 7.04 -22.52
N ILE A 100 16.32 6.66 -21.90
CA ILE A 100 16.25 5.97 -20.61
C ILE A 100 15.24 4.83 -20.69
N THR A 101 15.51 3.76 -19.93
CA THR A 101 14.59 2.64 -19.78
C THR A 101 13.97 2.70 -18.39
N THR A 102 12.64 2.72 -18.33
CA THR A 102 11.90 2.94 -17.08
C THR A 102 10.62 2.10 -17.03
N ASN A 103 10.12 1.80 -15.83
CA ASN A 103 8.83 1.15 -15.60
C ASN A 103 7.63 2.13 -15.69
N TYR A 104 7.88 3.38 -16.07
CA TYR A 104 6.83 4.37 -16.31
C TYR A 104 6.46 4.36 -17.79
N SER A 105 5.20 4.02 -18.10
CA SER A 105 4.67 4.07 -19.48
C SER A 105 4.72 5.49 -20.04
N PRO A 106 5.07 5.71 -21.33
CA PRO A 106 5.02 6.99 -22.03
C PRO A 106 3.69 7.75 -21.88
N GLU A 107 2.59 7.02 -21.74
CA GLU A 107 1.23 7.57 -21.62
C GLU A 107 0.95 8.22 -20.27
N ARG A 108 1.78 7.96 -19.25
CA ARG A 108 1.58 8.55 -17.93
C ARG A 108 2.16 9.97 -17.87
N PRO A 109 1.51 10.90 -17.15
CA PRO A 109 1.86 12.31 -17.14
C PRO A 109 3.09 12.65 -16.28
N GLU A 110 3.63 11.71 -15.50
CA GLU A 110 4.77 11.98 -14.63
C GLU A 110 6.06 12.31 -15.42
N ILE A 111 6.80 13.32 -14.95
CA ILE A 111 8.09 13.71 -15.52
C ILE A 111 9.17 12.74 -15.08
N VAL A 112 9.89 12.15 -16.04
CA VAL A 112 10.97 11.18 -15.75
C VAL A 112 12.32 11.79 -16.12
N TYR A 113 13.21 11.86 -15.13
CA TYR A 113 14.59 12.28 -15.30
C TYR A 113 15.54 11.08 -15.33
N CYS A 114 16.67 11.23 -16.04
CA CYS A 114 17.79 10.31 -15.87
C CYS A 114 18.44 10.53 -14.50
N GLU A 115 19.14 9.51 -14.01
CA GLU A 115 19.81 9.54 -12.70
C GLU A 115 20.64 10.82 -12.48
N ARG A 116 21.45 11.22 -13.47
CA ARG A 116 22.28 12.43 -13.40
C ARG A 116 21.47 13.71 -13.25
N CYS A 117 20.40 13.85 -14.03
CA CYS A 117 19.54 15.04 -13.97
C CYS A 117 18.72 15.08 -12.69
N TYR A 118 18.26 13.92 -12.19
CA TYR A 118 17.55 13.83 -10.92
C TYR A 118 18.44 14.25 -9.74
N GLN A 119 19.69 13.77 -9.71
CA GLN A 119 20.65 14.13 -8.66
C GLN A 119 20.96 15.63 -8.61
N GLN A 120 20.96 16.32 -9.76
CA GLN A 120 21.17 17.77 -9.84
C GLN A 120 19.97 18.62 -9.40
N GLU A 121 18.76 18.06 -9.37
CA GLU A 121 17.54 18.78 -8.99
C GLU A 121 17.18 18.57 -7.52
N VAL A 122 17.54 17.40 -6.96
CA VAL A 122 17.17 17.01 -5.59
C VAL A 122 18.28 17.31 -4.58
N TYR A 123 19.52 17.48 -5.04
CA TYR A 123 20.69 17.82 -4.22
C TYR A 123 21.30 19.14 -4.69
#